data_AF-A0A4S2HPB7-F1
#
_entry.id   AF-A0A4S2HPB7-F1
#
_cell.length_a   1.000
_cell.length_b   1.000
_cell.length_c   1.000
_cell.angle_alpha   90.00
_cell.angle_beta   90.00
_cell.angle_gamma   90.00
#
_symmetry.space_group_name_H-M   'P 1'
#
loop_
_entity.id
_entity.type
_entity.pdbx_description
1 polymer ?
#
loop_
_entity_poly.entity_id
_entity_poly.type
_entity_poly.pdbx_seq_one_letter_code
_entity_poly.pdbx_strand_id
1 'polypeptide(L)'
;MGEKYEITIAGECSLVMVSPEMVGSLVQMVRESDKRELRIPAEVILPQGYAEYLICVLEANLFQNFSEARQEISVMFLTGREEGPDAGLQAVYRRVAGQIEMLRVNQQECFEHVDLLAYPCGTQFYLNASETFYRLAKQRLLFTYVYE
;
A
#
# COMPACT_ATOMS: atom_id res chain seq x y z
N MET A 1 19.66 0.42 -25.00
CA MET A 1 18.91 -0.50 -24.11
C MET A 1 18.73 0.24 -22.80
N GLY A 2 17.50 0.60 -22.44
CA GLY A 2 17.25 1.32 -21.18
C GLY A 2 17.41 0.37 -20.00
N GLU A 3 18.04 0.84 -18.92
CA GLU A 3 18.12 0.12 -17.66
C GLU A 3 16.69 -0.11 -17.13
N LYS A 4 16.33 -1.37 -16.91
CA LYS A 4 15.04 -1.76 -16.32
C LYS A 4 15.26 -1.97 -14.84
N TYR A 5 14.40 -1.37 -14.03
CA TYR A 5 14.44 -1.52 -12.58
C TYR A 5 13.26 -2.36 -12.13
N GLU A 6 13.49 -3.25 -11.18
CA GLU A 6 12.46 -4.10 -10.62
C GLU A 6 12.01 -3.49 -9.29
N ILE A 7 10.70 -3.26 -9.18
CA ILE A 7 10.06 -2.96 -7.92
C ILE A 7 9.49 -4.27 -7.41
N THR A 8 10.00 -4.73 -6.27
CA THR A 8 9.52 -5.93 -5.59
C THR A 8 8.77 -5.55 -4.34
N ILE A 9 7.83 -6.40 -3.92
CA ILE A 9 7.26 -6.33 -2.58
C ILE A 9 7.94 -7.40 -1.74
N ALA A 10 8.76 -7.00 -0.78
CA ALA A 10 9.52 -7.95 0.03
C ALA A 10 8.69 -8.39 1.24
N GLY A 11 8.41 -9.68 1.34
CA GLY A 11 7.90 -10.30 2.58
C GLY A 11 6.82 -11.34 2.35
N GLU A 12 6.55 -12.12 3.40
CA GLU A 12 5.44 -13.07 3.45
C GLU A 12 4.12 -12.30 3.64
N CYS A 13 3.62 -11.67 2.58
CA CYS A 13 2.27 -11.15 2.55
C CYS A 13 1.30 -12.30 2.29
N SER A 14 0.54 -12.73 3.31
CA SER A 14 -0.53 -13.72 3.15
C SER A 14 -1.62 -13.28 2.17
N LEU A 15 -1.75 -11.97 1.96
CA LEU A 15 -2.57 -11.35 0.92
C LEU A 15 -1.90 -10.09 0.37
N VAL A 16 -1.73 -10.01 -0.95
CA VAL A 16 -1.25 -8.80 -1.64
C VAL A 16 -2.44 -7.92 -2.00
N MET A 17 -2.43 -6.67 -1.51
CA MET A 17 -3.44 -5.65 -1.80
C MET A 17 -2.90 -4.54 -2.72
N VAL A 18 -1.59 -4.29 -2.68
CA VAL A 18 -0.94 -3.30 -3.55
C VAL A 18 -0.86 -3.86 -4.96
N SER A 19 -1.61 -3.26 -5.89
CA SER A 19 -1.63 -3.67 -7.29
C SER A 19 -0.49 -2.99 -8.09
N PRO A 20 -0.12 -3.54 -9.27
CA PRO A 20 0.83 -2.88 -10.17
C PRO A 20 0.40 -1.46 -10.57
N GLU A 21 -0.90 -1.20 -10.68
CA GLU A 21 -1.45 0.12 -11.02
C GLU A 21 -1.26 1.13 -9.88
N MET A 22 -1.37 0.70 -8.63
CA MET A 22 -1.07 1.53 -7.45
C MET A 22 0.41 1.90 -7.43
N VAL A 23 1.30 0.93 -7.68
CA VAL A 23 2.75 1.16 -7.76
C VAL A 23 3.08 2.11 -8.91
N GLY A 24 2.46 1.93 -10.08
CA GLY A 24 2.60 2.84 -11.21
C GLY A 24 2.20 4.27 -10.87
N SER A 25 1.09 4.44 -10.16
CA SER A 25 0.61 5.74 -9.68
C SER A 25 1.57 6.37 -8.68
N LEU A 26 2.12 5.58 -7.74
CA LEU A 26 3.14 6.03 -6.79
C LEU A 26 4.40 6.53 -7.50
N VAL A 27 4.93 5.76 -8.45
CA VAL A 27 6.09 6.17 -9.26
C VAL A 27 5.81 7.47 -10.01
N GLN A 28 4.60 7.62 -10.56
CA GLN A 28 4.21 8.82 -11.29
C GLN A 28 4.10 10.04 -10.37
N MET A 29 3.52 9.89 -9.17
CA MET A 29 3.46 10.97 -8.17
C MET A 29 4.86 11.40 -7.72
N VAL A 30 5.78 10.45 -7.52
CA VAL A 30 7.19 10.76 -7.19
C VAL A 30 7.90 11.49 -8.34
N ARG A 31 7.60 11.12 -9.59
CA ARG A 31 8.13 11.82 -10.79
C ARG A 31 7.68 13.27 -10.87
N GLU A 32 6.43 13.53 -10.56
CA GLU A 32 5.80 14.84 -10.66
C GLU A 32 6.12 15.74 -9.46
N SER A 33 6.40 15.17 -8.29
CA SER A 33 6.75 15.91 -7.09
C SER A 33 8.17 16.48 -7.13
N ASP A 34 8.36 17.75 -6.76
CA ASP A 34 9.69 18.37 -6.59
C ASP A 34 10.39 17.97 -5.28
N LYS A 35 9.68 17.25 -4.41
CA LYS A 35 10.16 16.81 -3.10
C LYS A 35 10.01 15.30 -2.95
N ARG A 36 10.83 14.73 -2.07
CA ARG A 36 10.77 13.32 -1.69
C ARG A 36 9.57 12.99 -0.81
N GLU A 37 9.06 13.98 -0.09
CA GLU A 37 7.86 13.89 0.74
C GLU A 37 6.61 14.07 -0.11
N LEU A 38 5.67 13.13 0.00
CA LEU A 38 4.38 13.15 -0.68
C LEU A 38 3.25 13.04 0.35
N ARG A 39 2.17 13.78 0.10
CA ARG A 39 0.90 13.66 0.81
C ARG A 39 -0.18 13.32 -0.19
N ILE A 40 -0.69 12.11 -0.12
CA ILE A 40 -1.57 11.54 -1.14
C ILE A 40 -2.88 11.14 -0.47
N PRO A 41 -4.04 11.66 -0.92
CA PRO A 41 -5.33 11.18 -0.43
C PRO A 41 -5.48 9.68 -0.64
N ALA A 42 -5.99 8.94 0.35
CA ALA A 42 -6.04 7.49 0.29
C ALA A 42 -6.86 6.98 -0.90
N GLU A 43 -7.95 7.67 -1.22
CA GLU A 43 -8.84 7.38 -2.36
C GLU A 43 -8.15 7.48 -3.73
N VAL A 44 -7.04 8.20 -3.84
CA VAL A 44 -6.25 8.28 -5.10
C VAL A 44 -5.48 6.99 -5.34
N ILE A 45 -5.03 6.31 -4.28
CA ILE A 45 -4.30 5.04 -4.38
C ILE A 45 -5.29 3.88 -4.35
N LEU A 46 -6.23 3.90 -3.41
CA LEU A 46 -7.22 2.86 -3.21
C LEU A 46 -8.58 3.54 -3.05
N PRO A 47 -9.41 3.58 -4.11
CA PRO A 47 -10.72 4.21 -4.05
C PRO A 47 -11.58 3.61 -2.93
N GLN A 48 -12.33 4.46 -2.22
CA GLN A 48 -13.13 4.02 -1.07
C GLN A 48 -14.05 2.85 -1.41
N GLY A 49 -14.79 2.91 -2.52
CA GLY A 49 -15.68 1.81 -2.91
C GLY A 49 -14.97 0.48 -3.18
N TYR A 50 -13.71 0.52 -3.63
CA TYR A 50 -12.90 -0.70 -3.78
C TYR A 50 -12.37 -1.19 -2.43
N ALA A 51 -11.99 -0.29 -1.53
CA ALA A 51 -11.63 -0.64 -0.17
C ALA A 51 -12.81 -1.28 0.59
N GLU A 52 -14.02 -0.73 0.46
CA GLU A 52 -15.27 -1.30 0.99
C GLU A 52 -15.54 -2.69 0.41
N TYR A 53 -15.37 -2.88 -0.91
CA TYR A 53 -15.46 -4.19 -1.53
C TYR A 53 -14.44 -5.18 -0.92
N LEU A 54 -13.18 -4.76 -0.73
CA LEU A 54 -12.16 -5.60 -0.11
C LEU A 54 -12.53 -5.99 1.32
N ILE A 55 -13.13 -5.08 2.10
CA ILE A 55 -13.65 -5.41 3.44
C ILE A 55 -14.67 -6.55 3.32
N CYS A 56 -15.68 -6.42 2.45
CA CYS A 56 -16.70 -7.45 2.27
C CYS A 56 -16.11 -8.79 1.79
N VAL A 57 -15.15 -8.77 0.86
CA VAL A 57 -14.48 -9.98 0.37
C VAL A 57 -13.70 -10.66 1.49
N LEU A 58 -12.97 -9.88 2.28
CA LEU A 58 -12.23 -10.41 3.42
C LEU A 58 -13.19 -11.01 4.42
N GLU A 59 -14.23 -10.30 4.84
CA GLU A 59 -15.24 -10.81 5.76
C GLU A 59 -15.89 -12.11 5.26
N ALA A 60 -16.30 -12.17 3.99
CA ALA A 60 -16.89 -13.37 3.40
C ALA A 60 -15.92 -14.56 3.39
N ASN A 61 -14.65 -14.33 3.02
CA ASN A 61 -13.62 -15.37 2.98
C ASN A 61 -13.23 -15.85 4.39
N LEU A 62 -13.39 -15.01 5.42
CA LEU A 62 -13.19 -15.40 6.81
C LEU A 62 -14.33 -16.27 7.33
N PHE A 63 -15.56 -15.96 6.95
CA PHE A 63 -16.73 -16.75 7.34
C PHE A 63 -16.71 -18.20 6.81
N GLN A 64 -16.01 -18.47 5.70
CA GLN A 64 -15.95 -19.81 5.11
C GLN A 64 -14.89 -20.74 5.73
N ASN A 65 -13.94 -20.21 6.52
CA ASN A 65 -12.81 -20.98 7.07
C ASN A 65 -12.96 -21.37 8.54
N PHE A 66 -14.18 -21.40 9.09
CA PHE A 66 -14.46 -21.83 10.48
C PHE A 66 -14.50 -23.36 10.65
N SER A 67 -13.46 -24.04 10.18
CA SER A 67 -13.12 -25.41 10.60
C SER A 67 -11.61 -25.47 10.85
N GLU A 68 -11.28 -25.43 12.13
CA GLU A 68 -10.05 -25.92 12.76
C GLU A 68 -8.69 -25.38 12.25
N ALA A 69 -8.14 -24.44 13.03
CA ALA A 69 -6.70 -24.28 13.29
C ALA A 69 -5.77 -23.74 12.18
N ARG A 70 -6.19 -22.70 11.43
CA ARG A 70 -5.26 -21.70 10.89
C ARG A 70 -5.75 -20.28 11.19
N GLN A 71 -5.21 -19.70 12.26
CA GLN A 71 -5.19 -18.27 12.48
C GLN A 71 -4.44 -17.62 11.32
N GLU A 72 -4.98 -16.53 10.75
CA GLU A 72 -4.14 -15.36 10.40
C GLU A 72 -4.89 -14.12 9.93
N ILE A 73 -6.19 -14.18 9.68
CA ILE A 73 -6.96 -12.97 9.41
C ILE A 73 -8.25 -13.09 10.23
N SER A 74 -8.30 -12.45 11.40
CA SER A 74 -9.60 -12.19 12.05
C SER A 74 -10.01 -10.77 11.65
N VAL A 75 -11.30 -10.53 11.42
CA VAL A 75 -11.83 -9.17 11.28
C VAL A 75 -11.42 -8.32 12.49
N MET A 76 -11.29 -8.94 13.67
CA MET A 76 -10.75 -8.33 14.90
C MET A 76 -9.29 -7.83 14.78
N PHE A 77 -8.48 -8.43 13.91
CA PHE A 77 -7.11 -7.98 13.59
C PHE A 77 -7.07 -6.92 12.49
N LEU A 78 -8.09 -6.83 11.63
CA LEU A 78 -8.22 -5.73 10.69
C LEU A 78 -8.74 -4.49 11.42
N THR A 79 -9.87 -4.59 12.12
CA THR A 79 -10.58 -3.47 12.76
C THR A 79 -9.99 -3.02 14.09
N GLY A 80 -8.76 -3.45 14.43
CA GLY A 80 -8.16 -3.40 15.76
C GLY A 80 -8.62 -2.25 16.64
N ARG A 81 -9.59 -2.49 17.53
CA ARG A 81 -10.07 -1.54 18.56
C ARG A 81 -10.47 -0.14 18.08
N GLU A 82 -10.57 0.12 16.78
CA GLU A 82 -11.01 1.41 16.26
C GLU A 82 -12.54 1.40 16.30
N GLU A 83 -13.11 2.03 17.33
CA GLU A 83 -14.56 2.21 17.44
C GLU A 83 -14.98 3.40 16.57
N GLY A 84 -15.66 3.13 15.46
CA GLY A 84 -16.17 4.15 14.56
C GLY A 84 -16.71 3.56 13.24
N PRO A 85 -17.55 4.32 12.51
CA PRO A 85 -18.14 3.85 11.25
C PRO A 85 -17.09 3.50 10.18
N ASP A 86 -15.89 4.09 10.25
CA ASP A 86 -14.85 3.97 9.21
C ASP A 86 -13.69 3.04 9.61
N ALA A 87 -13.82 2.27 10.70
CA ALA A 87 -12.74 1.44 11.25
C ALA A 87 -12.24 0.36 10.28
N GLY A 88 -13.14 -0.27 9.53
CA GLY A 88 -12.77 -1.24 8.50
C GLY A 88 -12.01 -0.59 7.35
N LEU A 89 -12.35 0.64 7.00
CA LEU A 89 -11.70 1.39 5.92
C LEU A 89 -10.27 1.77 6.31
N GLN A 90 -10.08 2.30 7.53
CA GLN A 90 -8.76 2.59 8.09
C GLN A 90 -7.87 1.35 8.15
N ALA A 91 -8.44 0.20 8.52
CA ALA A 91 -7.74 -1.07 8.55
C ALA A 91 -7.15 -1.47 7.19
N VAL A 92 -7.96 -1.35 6.13
CA VAL A 92 -7.52 -1.68 4.77
C VAL A 92 -6.43 -0.70 4.32
N TYR A 93 -6.62 0.60 4.52
CA TYR A 93 -5.58 1.58 4.19
C TYR A 93 -4.28 1.32 4.96
N ARG A 94 -4.36 0.94 6.25
CA ARG A 94 -3.19 0.56 7.08
C ARG A 94 -2.46 -0.65 6.53
N ARG A 95 -3.18 -1.64 6.01
CA ARG A 95 -2.57 -2.78 5.33
C ARG A 95 -1.88 -2.39 4.03
N VAL A 96 -2.52 -1.53 3.23
CA VAL A 96 -1.90 -0.99 2.00
C VAL A 96 -0.65 -0.17 2.34
N ALA A 97 -0.67 0.67 3.39
CA ALA A 97 0.48 1.42 3.86
C ALA A 97 1.67 0.49 4.18
N GLY A 98 1.43 -0.57 4.97
CA GLY A 98 2.47 -1.55 5.29
C GLY A 98 3.04 -2.26 4.06
N GLN A 99 2.22 -2.54 3.06
CA GLN A 99 2.70 -3.12 1.79
C GLN A 99 3.47 -2.12 0.92
N ILE A 100 3.11 -0.83 0.95
CA ILE A 100 3.87 0.24 0.29
C ILE A 100 5.25 0.39 0.95
N GLU A 101 5.32 0.29 2.28
CA GLU A 101 6.57 0.33 3.04
C GLU A 101 7.51 -0.83 2.65
N MET A 102 6.96 -2.00 2.33
CA MET A 102 7.70 -3.18 1.88
C MET A 102 8.18 -3.11 0.41
N LEU A 103 7.83 -2.06 -0.34
CA LEU A 103 8.28 -1.92 -1.72
C LEU A 103 9.78 -1.66 -1.76
N ARG A 104 10.48 -2.42 -2.61
CA ARG A 104 11.92 -2.29 -2.81
C ARG A 104 12.26 -2.09 -4.28
N VAL A 105 13.30 -1.30 -4.53
CA VAL A 105 13.95 -1.16 -5.82
C VAL A 105 15.42 -1.56 -5.68
N ASN A 106 15.88 -2.51 -6.48
CA ASN A 106 17.25 -3.05 -6.39
C ASN A 106 17.67 -3.43 -4.94
N GLN A 107 16.82 -4.16 -4.22
CA GLN A 107 17.03 -4.57 -2.82
C GLN A 107 17.09 -3.41 -1.81
N GLN A 108 16.79 -2.17 -2.20
CA GLN A 108 16.67 -1.02 -1.29
C GLN A 108 15.21 -0.62 -1.14
N GLU A 109 14.81 -0.11 0.02
CA GLU A 109 13.44 0.36 0.25
C GLU A 109 13.11 1.55 -0.68
N CYS A 110 11.92 1.53 -1.25
CA CYS A 110 11.40 2.62 -2.07
C CYS A 110 11.08 3.85 -1.21
N PHE A 111 10.65 3.62 0.04
CA PHE A 111 10.23 4.66 0.96
C PHE A 111 10.96 4.51 2.29
N GLU A 112 11.53 5.60 2.79
CA GLU A 112 12.14 5.65 4.13
C GLU A 112 11.07 5.75 5.22
N HIS A 113 9.88 6.26 4.87
CA HIS A 113 8.79 6.41 5.81
C HIS A 113 7.44 6.34 5.10
N VAL A 114 6.50 5.62 5.69
CA VAL A 114 5.13 5.46 5.20
C VAL A 114 4.18 5.55 6.37
N ASP A 115 3.38 6.61 6.40
CA ASP A 115 2.44 6.90 7.48
C ASP A 115 1.03 7.10 6.93
N LEU A 116 0.05 6.90 7.81
CA LEU A 116 -1.34 7.26 7.58
C LEU A 116 -1.77 8.38 8.51
N LEU A 117 -2.23 9.46 7.91
CA LEU A 117 -2.73 10.63 8.61
C LEU A 117 -4.24 10.71 8.42
N ALA A 118 -4.97 10.72 9.54
CA ALA A 118 -6.40 11.01 9.53
C ALA A 118 -6.62 12.53 9.57
N TYR A 119 -7.25 13.07 8.53
CA TYR A 119 -7.65 14.48 8.46
C TYR A 119 -9.18 14.61 8.49
N PRO A 120 -9.73 15.80 8.86
CA PRO A 120 -11.16 16.05 8.83
C PRO A 120 -11.81 15.84 7.45
N CYS A 121 -11.01 15.89 6.39
CA CYS A 121 -11.41 15.73 4.99
C CYS A 121 -11.01 14.37 4.38
N GLY A 122 -10.59 13.40 5.21
CA GLY A 122 -10.30 12.02 4.78
C GLY A 122 -8.91 11.53 5.18
N THR A 123 -8.64 10.24 4.89
CA THR A 123 -7.35 9.60 5.15
C THR A 123 -6.32 9.98 4.10
N GLN A 124 -5.08 10.25 4.50
CA GLN A 124 -3.97 10.54 3.61
C GLN A 124 -2.76 9.66 3.91
N PHE A 125 -2.09 9.20 2.87
CA PHE A 125 -0.77 8.59 2.95
C PHE A 125 0.29 9.69 2.97
N TYR A 126 1.14 9.68 4.01
CA TYR A 126 2.37 10.45 4.05
C TYR A 126 3.53 9.53 3.70
N LEU A 127 4.17 9.79 2.56
CA LEU A 127 5.27 8.97 2.06
C LEU A 127 6.54 9.81 1.99
N ASN A 128 7.66 9.27 2.42
CA ASN A 128 8.97 9.83 2.15
C ASN A 128 9.75 8.86 1.27
N ALA A 129 9.88 9.19 -0.02
CA ALA A 129 10.65 8.39 -0.96
C ALA A 129 12.12 8.34 -0.57
N SER A 130 12.75 7.17 -0.67
CA SER A 130 14.19 7.05 -0.47
C SER A 130 14.95 7.81 -1.56
N GLU A 131 16.16 8.24 -1.23
CA GLU A 131 16.99 9.01 -2.16
C GLU A 131 17.24 8.25 -3.48
N THR A 132 17.48 6.95 -3.40
CA THR A 132 17.68 6.08 -4.58
C THR A 132 16.42 6.04 -5.43
N PHE A 133 15.27 5.73 -4.82
CA PHE A 133 14.01 5.61 -5.54
C PHE A 133 13.59 6.93 -6.19
N TYR A 134 13.73 8.05 -5.46
CA TYR A 134 13.42 9.38 -5.97
C TYR A 134 14.26 9.73 -7.21
N ARG A 135 15.57 9.47 -7.18
CA ARG A 135 16.45 9.72 -8.32
C ARG A 135 16.09 8.86 -9.53
N LEU A 136 15.83 7.56 -9.31
CA LEU A 136 15.44 6.64 -10.39
C LEU A 136 14.11 7.04 -11.02
N ALA A 137 13.13 7.43 -10.19
CA ALA A 137 11.84 7.91 -10.66
C ALA A 137 12.02 9.14 -11.55
N LYS A 138 12.82 10.13 -11.11
CA LYS A 138 13.09 11.39 -11.84
C LYS A 138 13.80 11.19 -13.18
N GLN A 139 14.61 10.15 -13.32
CA GLN A 139 15.23 9.78 -14.60
C GLN A 139 14.25 9.20 -15.62
N ARG A 140 12.95 9.07 -15.27
CA ARG A 140 11.88 8.52 -16.13
C ARG A 140 12.18 7.11 -16.64
N LEU A 141 12.89 6.33 -15.84
CA LEU A 141 13.25 4.94 -16.13
C LEU A 141 12.03 4.03 -16.06
N LEU A 142 12.09 2.90 -16.75
CA LEU A 142 11.02 1.91 -16.75
C LEU A 142 11.15 1.00 -15.52
N PHE A 143 10.05 0.89 -14.78
CA PHE A 143 9.93 -0.01 -13.64
C PHE A 143 9.07 -1.22 -14.01
N THR A 144 9.48 -2.40 -13.59
CA THR A 144 8.70 -3.63 -13.68
C THR A 144 8.31 -4.05 -12.28
N TYR A 145 7.02 -4.30 -12.03
CA TYR A 145 6.56 -4.81 -10.74
C TYR A 145 6.66 -6.33 -10.72
N VAL A 146 7.38 -6.87 -9.74
CA VAL A 146 7.61 -8.32 -9.58
C VAL A 146 7.17 -8.71 -8.16
N TYR A 147 6.37 -9.77 -8.07
CA TYR A 147 6.02 -10.39 -6.80
C TYR A 147 7.02 -11.53 -6.52
N GLU A 148 7.76 -11.43 -5.41
CA GLU A 148 8.74 -12.43 -4.96
C GLU A 148 8.22 -13.22 -3.76
#